data_AF-A0A6A5V7E8-F1
#
_entry.id   AF-A0A6A5V7E8-F1
#
_cell.length_a   1.000
_cell.length_b   1.000
_cell.length_c   1.000
_cell.angle_alpha   90.00
_cell.angle_beta   90.00
_cell.angle_gamma   90.00
#
_symmetry.space_group_name_H-M   'P 1'
#
loop_
_entity.id
_entity.type
_entity.pdbx_description
1 polymer ?
#
loop_
_entity_poly.entity_id
_entity_poly.type
_entity_poly.pdbx_seq_one_letter_code
_entity_poly.pdbx_strand_id
1 'polypeptide(L)' 'MAAIPERNPAFVHCGPLDQVDIGARVRIFLGGSIEMGKAPDWQAAFVDKVAYLPIAAFNPRRIY' A
#
# COMPACT_ATOMS: atom_id res chain seq x y z
N MET A 1 -10.30 9.77 -20.72
CA MET A 1 -9.73 9.06 -19.55
C MET A 1 -10.30 9.72 -18.31
N ALA A 2 -10.81 8.95 -17.34
CA ALA A 2 -11.25 9.53 -16.06
C ALA A 2 -10.05 10.12 -15.31
N ALA A 3 -10.25 11.23 -14.59
CA ALA A 3 -9.20 11.82 -13.77
C ALA A 3 -8.72 10.81 -12.71
N ILE A 4 -7.41 10.74 -12.50
CA ILE A 4 -6.85 9.98 -11.38
C ILE A 4 -7.28 10.70 -10.09
N PRO A 5 -7.97 10.02 -9.15
CA PRO A 5 -8.37 10.64 -7.90
C PRO A 5 -7.15 11.10 -7.11
N GLU A 6 -7.27 12.22 -6.42
CA GLU A 6 -6.21 12.71 -5.54
C GLU A 6 -5.96 11.74 -4.37
N ARG A 7 -4.72 11.74 -3.88
CA ARG A 7 -4.33 10.96 -2.72
C ARG A 7 -5.08 11.43 -1.49
N ASN A 8 -5.65 10.48 -0.74
CA ASN A 8 -6.33 10.77 0.50
C ASN A 8 -5.29 10.99 1.62
N PRO A 9 -5.35 12.10 2.39
CA PRO A 9 -4.42 12.35 3.49
C PRO A 9 -4.52 11.32 4.62
N ALA A 10 -5.64 10.60 4.73
CA ALA A 10 -5.81 9.51 5.67
C ALA A 10 -5.24 8.17 5.16
N PHE A 11 -4.77 8.07 3.91
CA PHE A 11 -4.14 6.85 3.42
C PHE A 11 -2.79 6.62 4.09
N VAL A 12 -2.55 5.39 4.55
CA VAL A 12 -1.28 5.00 5.17
C VAL A 12 -0.72 3.78 4.44
N HIS A 13 0.51 3.89 3.96
CA HIS A 13 1.28 2.75 3.44
C HIS A 13 2.27 2.32 4.53
N CYS A 14 2.04 1.13 5.08
CA CYS A 14 2.88 0.55 6.12
C CYS A 14 3.83 -0.49 5.49
N GLY A 15 5.13 -0.24 5.62
CA GLY A 15 6.18 -1.22 5.35
C GLY A 15 6.36 -2.23 6.50
N PRO A 16 7.21 -3.25 6.31
CA PRO A 16 7.31 -4.39 7.24
C PRO A 16 7.84 -4.07 8.63
N LEU A 17 8.58 -2.97 8.80
CA LEU A 17 9.18 -2.56 10.06
C LEU A 17 8.58 -1.25 10.60
N ASP A 18 7.55 -0.74 9.94
CA ASP A 18 6.95 0.54 10.28
C ASP A 18 6.11 0.41 11.55
N GLN A 19 6.38 1.29 12.53
CA GLN A 19 5.56 1.44 13.73
C GLN A 19 4.68 2.69 13.58
N VAL A 20 3.56 2.53 12.87
CA VAL A 20 2.62 3.62 12.58
C VAL A 20 1.29 3.36 13.29
N ASP A 21 0.79 4.36 14.03
CA ASP A 21 -0.58 4.33 14.54
C ASP A 21 -1.57 4.59 13.39
N ILE A 22 -2.27 3.53 13.00
CA ILE A 22 -3.26 3.58 11.93
C ILE A 22 -4.67 3.90 12.44
N GLY A 23 -4.87 4.03 13.75
CA GLY A 23 -6.17 4.34 14.36
C GLY A 23 -7.29 3.37 13.95
N ALA A 24 -8.45 3.93 13.60
CA ALA A 24 -9.66 3.17 13.24
C ALA A 24 -9.77 2.83 11.73
N ARG A 25 -8.71 3.02 10.93
CA ARG A 25 -8.74 2.79 9.48
C ARG A 25 -9.03 1.33 9.13
N VAL A 26 -9.67 1.11 7.98
CA VAL A 26 -9.77 -0.22 7.38
C VAL A 26 -8.36 -0.69 7.01
N ARG A 27 -8.06 -1.95 7.30
CA ARG A 27 -6.74 -2.56 7.18
C ARG A 27 -6.74 -3.55 6.03
N ILE A 28 -5.78 -3.44 5.12
CA ILE A 28 -5.58 -4.40 4.03
C ILE A 28 -4.15 -4.92 4.10
N PHE A 29 -3.98 -6.24 4.09
CA PHE A 29 -2.68 -6.88 3.99
C PHE A 29 -2.42 -7.33 2.54
N LEU A 30 -1.30 -6.92 1.96
CA LEU A 30 -0.94 -7.23 0.57
C LEU A 30 -0.27 -8.60 0.47
N GLY A 31 -1.05 -9.66 0.69
CA GLY A 31 -0.63 -11.03 0.47
C GLY A 31 -0.49 -11.36 -1.01
N GLY A 32 0.60 -12.03 -1.40
CA GLY A 32 0.84 -12.45 -2.78
C GLY A 32 2.33 -12.60 -3.09
N SER A 33 2.66 -12.75 -4.37
CA SER A 33 4.03 -13.03 -4.81
C SER A 33 5.01 -11.92 -4.45
N ILE A 34 6.08 -12.28 -3.75
CA ILE A 34 7.24 -11.42 -3.45
C ILE A 34 8.45 -12.17 -4.00
N GLU A 35 8.63 -12.15 -5.32
CA GLU A 35 9.82 -12.74 -5.95
C GLU A 35 10.73 -11.61 -6.41
N MET A 36 11.69 -11.27 -5.56
CA MET A 36 12.54 -10.10 -5.76
C MET A 36 13.45 -10.35 -6.97
N GLY A 37 13.32 -9.49 -7.99
CA GLY A 37 14.02 -9.63 -9.28
C GLY A 37 13.24 -10.35 -10.39
N LYS A 38 12.04 -10.87 -10.13
CA LYS A 38 11.19 -11.52 -11.15
C LYS A 38 9.74 -11.06 -11.11
N ALA A 39 9.13 -10.99 -9.93
CA ALA A 39 7.78 -10.47 -9.80
C ALA A 39 7.83 -8.94 -9.94
N PRO A 40 6.98 -8.34 -10.80
CA PRO A 40 6.82 -6.89 -10.83
C PRO A 40 6.43 -6.40 -9.44
N ASP A 41 6.75 -5.14 -9.13
CA ASP A 41 6.33 -4.52 -7.88
C ASP A 41 4.85 -4.15 -7.92
N TRP A 42 4.01 -5.20 -7.94
CA TRP A 42 2.57 -5.06 -7.96
C TRP A 42 2.05 -4.48 -6.65
N GLN A 43 2.78 -4.64 -5.55
CA GLN A 43 2.41 -4.07 -4.26
C GLN A 43 2.47 -2.54 -4.31
N ALA A 44 3.54 -1.96 -4.86
CA ALA A 44 3.65 -0.52 -5.09
C ALA A 44 2.55 -0.03 -6.05
N ALA A 45 2.38 -0.71 -7.19
CA ALA A 45 1.35 -0.35 -8.16
C ALA A 45 -0.08 -0.42 -7.60
N PHE A 46 -0.35 -1.38 -6.71
CA PHE A 46 -1.63 -1.49 -6.01
C PHE A 46 -1.82 -0.35 -5.02
N VAL A 47 -0.82 -0.05 -4.18
CA VAL A 47 -0.84 1.06 -3.23
C VAL A 47 -1.16 2.38 -3.94
N ASP A 48 -0.49 2.68 -5.05
CA ASP A 48 -0.74 3.89 -5.83
C ASP A 48 -2.18 3.96 -6.34
N LYS A 49 -2.72 2.82 -6.81
CA LYS A 49 -4.10 2.73 -7.30
C LYS A 49 -5.15 2.89 -6.23
N VAL A 50 -4.86 2.62 -4.95
CA VAL A 50 -5.84 2.72 -3.86
C VAL A 50 -5.58 3.89 -2.90
N ALA A 51 -4.57 4.71 -3.17
CA ALA A 51 -4.15 5.81 -2.30
C ALA A 51 -5.21 6.90 -2.10
N TYR A 52 -6.29 6.89 -2.89
CA TYR A 52 -7.45 7.77 -2.72
C TYR A 52 -8.45 7.30 -1.65
N LEU A 53 -8.26 6.10 -1.08
CA LEU A 53 -9.10 5.55 -0.03
C LEU A 53 -8.52 5.83 1.37
N PRO A 54 -9.36 6.03 2.41
CA PRO A 54 -8.91 6.27 3.79
C PRO A 54 -8.55 4.97 4.52
N ILE A 55 -7.58 4.22 3.98
CA ILE A 55 -7.20 2.88 4.46
C ILE A 55 -5.72 2.81 4.88
N ALA A 56 -5.38 1.76 5.63
CA ALA A 56 -4.01 1.36 5.90
C ALA A 56 -3.66 0.10 5.10
N ALA A 57 -2.67 0.20 4.21
CA ALA A 57 -2.15 -0.91 3.41
C ALA A 57 -0.84 -1.42 4.01
N PHE A 58 -0.84 -2.68 4.47
CA PHE A 58 0.32 -3.37 5.02
C PHE A 58 1.02 -4.13 3.90
N ASN A 59 2.17 -3.62 3.48
CA ASN A 59 2.97 -4.16 2.39
C ASN A 59 4.16 -4.95 2.95
N PRO A 60 4.18 -6.29 2.83
CA PRO A 60 5.28 -7.13 3.32
C PRO A 60 6.56 -7.04 2.46
N ARG A 61 6.52 -6.43 1.27
CA ARG A 61 7.69 -6.30 0.38
C ARG A 61 8.66 -5.25 0.95
N ARG A 62 9.84 -5.69 1.38
CA ARG A 62 10.92 -4.82 1.85
C ARG A 62 11.59 -4.14 0.66
N ILE A 63 11.79 -2.83 0.76
CA ILE A 63 12.69 -2.07 -0.10
C ILE A 63 14.02 -2.09 0.66
N TYR A 64 15.01 -2.84 0.17
CA TYR A 64 16.37 -2.83 0.73
C TYR A 64 17.18 -1.69 0.13
#